data_AF-A0A2W5SKT0-F1
#
_entry.id   AF-A0A2W5SKT0-F1
#
_cell.length_a   1.000
_cell.length_b   1.000
_cell.length_c   1.000
_cell.angle_alpha   90.00
_cell.angle_beta   90.00
_cell.angle_gamma   90.00
#
_symmetry.space_group_name_H-M   'P 1'
#
loop_
_entity.id
_entity.type
_entity.pdbx_description
1 polymer ?
#
loop_
_entity_poly.entity_id
_entity_poly.type
_entity_poly.pdbx_seq_one_letter_code
_entity_poly.pdbx_strand_id
1 'polypeptide(L)' 'MKAPKVAAVATPQQPQVAAYDNEEANKQADIEARLRRRRAGAAADVLTSSTGIPATPTLGGVAA' A
#
# COMPACT_ATOMS: atom_id res chain seq x y z
N MET A 1 2.38 -44.13 20.94
CA MET A 1 2.32 -43.91 19.48
C MET A 1 2.98 -42.57 19.19
N LYS A 2 4.03 -42.54 18.36
CA LYS A 2 4.85 -41.34 18.09
C LYS A 2 4.33 -40.68 16.81
N ALA A 3 3.89 -39.42 16.88
CA ALA A 3 3.32 -38.70 15.75
C ALA A 3 4.36 -38.48 14.62
N PRO A 4 3.94 -38.47 13.33
CA PRO A 4 4.85 -38.19 12.23
C PRO A 4 5.17 -36.69 12.20
N LYS A 5 6.46 -36.37 12.27
CA LYS A 5 6.97 -35.00 12.11
C LYS A 5 6.84 -34.64 10.62
N VAL A 6 5.84 -33.83 10.28
CA VAL A 6 5.71 -33.23 8.93
C VAL A 6 7.00 -32.48 8.62
N ALA A 7 7.74 -32.98 7.64
CA ALA A 7 8.92 -32.32 7.10
C ALA A 7 8.48 -30.95 6.54
N ALA A 8 9.09 -29.88 7.04
CA ALA A 8 8.90 -28.55 6.50
C ALA A 8 9.23 -28.60 5.00
N VAL A 9 8.24 -28.26 4.17
CA VAL A 9 8.45 -28.08 2.73
C VAL A 9 9.52 -27.00 2.59
N ALA A 10 10.72 -27.41 2.14
CA ALA A 10 11.80 -26.49 1.87
C ALA A 10 11.33 -25.50 0.81
N THR A 11 11.02 -24.28 1.23
CA THR A 11 10.74 -23.18 0.33
C THR A 11 12.05 -22.90 -0.41
N PRO A 12 12.08 -22.94 -1.76
CA PRO A 12 13.31 -22.63 -2.48
C PRO A 12 13.72 -21.20 -2.13
N GLN A 13 14.85 -21.05 -1.46
CA GLN A 13 15.43 -19.75 -1.12
C GLN A 13 15.77 -19.06 -2.45
N GLN A 14 14.94 -18.10 -2.89
CA GLN A 14 15.21 -17.38 -4.12
C GLN A 14 16.54 -16.64 -4.00
N PRO A 15 17.43 -16.71 -5.01
CA PRO A 15 18.63 -15.90 -5.04
C PRO A 15 18.25 -14.43 -4.90
N GLN A 16 18.69 -13.78 -3.83
CA GLN A 16 18.51 -12.33 -3.69
C GLN A 16 19.47 -11.66 -4.67
N VAL A 17 18.92 -11.20 -5.80
CA VAL A 17 19.68 -10.47 -6.80
C VAL A 17 19.86 -9.04 -6.28
N ALA A 18 21.10 -8.68 -5.96
CA ALA A 18 21.42 -7.30 -5.63
C ALA A 18 21.22 -6.44 -6.89
N ALA A 19 20.29 -5.49 -6.83
CA ALA A 19 20.15 -4.48 -7.86
C ALA A 19 21.06 -3.29 -7.48
N TYR A 20 22.01 -2.99 -8.35
CA TYR A 20 23.11 -2.06 -8.07
C TYR A 20 22.73 -0.60 -8.33
N ASP A 21 21.62 -0.35 -9.03
CA ASP A 21 21.17 0.95 -9.55
C ASP A 21 19.66 1.18 -9.31
N ASN A 22 19.21 1.05 -8.05
CA ASN A 22 17.79 1.22 -7.66
C ASN A 22 17.36 2.67 -7.39
N GLU A 23 18.17 3.68 -7.74
CA GLU A 23 17.84 5.06 -7.35
C GLU A 23 16.49 5.53 -7.90
N GLU A 24 16.19 5.22 -9.16
CA GLU A 24 14.94 5.61 -9.80
C GLU A 24 13.73 4.87 -9.20
N ALA A 25 13.88 3.57 -8.95
CA ALA A 25 12.86 2.78 -8.27
C ALA A 25 12.55 3.31 -6.86
N ASN A 26 13.58 3.71 -6.10
CA ASN A 26 13.41 4.30 -4.78
C ASN A 26 12.72 5.67 -4.85
N LYS A 27 13.10 6.53 -5.81
CA LYS A 27 12.44 7.84 -6.04
C LYS A 27 10.96 7.67 -6.36
N GLN A 28 10.62 6.70 -7.22
CA GLN A 28 9.23 6.40 -7.58
C GLN A 28 8.45 5.89 -6.36
N ALA A 29 9.02 4.96 -5.58
CA ALA A 29 8.42 4.45 -4.36
C ALA A 29 8.16 5.56 -3.34
N ASP A 30 9.10 6.51 -3.17
CA ASP A 30 8.95 7.65 -2.27
C ASP A 30 7.83 8.61 -2.73
N ILE A 31 7.76 8.91 -4.02
CA ILE A 31 6.70 9.75 -4.59
C ILE A 31 5.33 9.09 -4.37
N GLU A 32 5.22 7.79 -4.64
CA GLU A 32 3.99 7.03 -4.43
C GLU A 32 3.60 6.98 -2.95
N ALA A 33 4.56 6.77 -2.05
CA ALA A 33 4.33 6.77 -0.62
C ALA A 33 3.81 8.13 -0.13
N ARG A 34 4.39 9.23 -0.62
CA ARG A 34 3.92 10.60 -0.33
C ARG A 34 2.50 10.82 -0.84
N LEU A 35 2.19 10.39 -2.06
CA LEU A 35 0.85 10.51 -2.64
C LEU A 35 -0.19 9.71 -1.84
N ARG A 36 0.14 8.48 -1.47
CA ARG A 36 -0.72 7.63 -0.63
C ARG A 36 -1.00 8.28 0.73
N ARG A 37 0.02 8.83 1.39
CA ARG A 37 -0.15 9.55 2.67
C ARG A 37 -1.06 10.78 2.53
N ARG A 38 -0.86 11.59 1.48
CA ARG A 38 -1.70 12.76 1.22
C ARG A 38 -3.16 12.37 0.98
N ARG A 39 -3.42 11.30 0.21
CA ARG A 39 -4.78 10.78 -0.03
C ARG A 39 -5.43 10.25 1.25
N ALA A 40 -4.67 9.55 2.10
CA ALA A 40 -5.16 9.09 3.39
C ALA A 40 -5.51 10.26 4.33
N GLY A 41 -4.68 11.29 4.37
CA GLY A 41 -4.96 12.54 5.10
C GLY A 41 -6.22 13.23 4.60
N ALA A 42 -6.34 13.43 3.28
CA ALA A 42 -7.53 14.03 2.68
C ALA A 42 -8.81 13.22 2.98
N ALA A 43 -8.74 11.89 2.98
CA ALA A 43 -9.86 11.04 3.35
C ALA A 43 -10.22 11.19 4.85
N ALA A 44 -9.22 11.28 5.73
CA ALA A 44 -9.43 11.52 7.15
C ALA A 44 -10.06 12.90 7.39
N ASP A 45 -9.58 13.94 6.70
CA ASP A 45 -10.14 15.29 6.77
C ASP A 45 -11.60 15.30 6.33
N VAL A 46 -11.93 14.60 5.23
CA VAL A 46 -13.32 14.46 4.76
C VAL A 46 -14.21 13.78 5.81
N LEU A 47 -13.75 12.67 6.40
CA LEU A 47 -14.53 11.92 7.38
C LEU A 47 -14.68 12.64 8.73
N THR A 48 -13.75 13.53 9.08
CA THR A 48 -13.75 14.24 10.37
C THR A 48 -14.20 15.69 10.27
N SER A 49 -14.33 16.25 9.07
CA SER A 49 -14.83 17.60 8.87
C SER A 49 -16.29 17.74 9.30
N SER A 50 -16.66 18.91 9.81
CA SER A 50 -18.06 19.26 10.14
C SER A 50 -19.00 19.25 8.93
N THR A 51 -18.44 19.31 7.72
CA THR A 51 -19.18 19.27 6.45
C THR A 51 -19.49 17.83 6.01
N GLY A 52 -18.79 16.82 6.57
CA GLY A 52 -18.99 15.40 6.26
C GLY A 52 -18.49 14.98 4.87
N ILE A 53 -18.93 13.80 4.41
CA ILE A 53 -18.59 13.29 3.07
C ILE A 53 -19.22 14.22 2.02
N PRO A 54 -18.43 14.87 1.14
CA PRO A 54 -18.99 15.70 0.08
C PRO A 54 -19.89 14.85 -0.81
N ALA A 55 -21.18 15.17 -0.81
CA ALA A 55 -22.17 14.46 -1.60
C ALA A 55 -21.99 14.81 -3.07
N THR A 56 -21.52 13.84 -3.86
CA THR A 56 -21.54 13.93 -5.32
C THR A 56 -22.69 13.07 -5.84
N PRO A 57 -23.48 13.57 -6.82
CA PRO A 57 -24.65 12.84 -7.34
C PRO A 57 -24.25 11.55 -8.09
N THR A 58 -22.97 11.40 -8.41
CA THR A 58 -22.39 10.25 -9.08
C THR A 58 -21.27 9.66 -8.23
N LEU A 59 -21.29 8.34 -8.04
CA LEU A 59 -20.22 7.63 -7.36
C LEU A 59 -18.90 7.83 -8.14
N GLY A 60 -17.91 8.45 -7.49
CA GLY A 60 -16.63 8.82 -8.12
C GLY A 60 -16.59 10.21 -8.76
N GLY A 61 -17.64 11.03 -8.63
CA GLY A 61 -17.59 12.44 -8.98
C GLY A 61 -16.69 13.23 -8.03
N VAL A 62 -16.01 14.26 -8.54
CA VAL A 62 -15.31 15.25 -7.71
C VAL A 62 -16.27 16.38 -7.37
N ALA A 63 -16.24 16.87 -6.13
CA ALA A 63 -16.97 18.08 -5.75
C ALA A 63 -16.43 19.27 -6.54
N ALA A 64 -17.33 20.09 -7.10
CA ALA A 64 -16.99 21.30 -7.85
C ALA A 64 -16.51 22.43 -6.92
#